data_AF-A0A661PHW3-F1
#
_entry.id   AF-A0A661PHW3-F1
#
_cell.length_a   1.000
_cell.length_b   1.000
_cell.length_c   1.000
_cell.angle_alpha   90.00
_cell.angle_beta   90.00
_cell.angle_gamma   90.00
#
_symmetry.space_group_name_H-M   'P 1'
#
loop_
_entity.id
_entity.type
_entity.pdbx_description
1 polymer ?
#
loop_
_entity_poly.entity_id
_entity_poly.type
_entity_poly.pdbx_seq_one_letter_code
_entity_poly.pdbx_strand_id
1 'polypeptide(L)'
;MSGSQGPIVAGGAGTTGSIMPASPNSLSWGIERIQAPQAWTRTTGSQDVVVAVIDSGIDTTAPQLQGKIWTNPKEIPGNGIDDDHNGYVDDVHGWDFRDNDNSSLSGSKIHWHGTFVAGIIAAQPGKGKAAGVAPGVRIMDLRLLDSKNLFYGSDWKKYAAAIDYAVDNGADIINMSIYANGKPPLILEQALQRAAKHGVIVVGITGNDGKSQVSYPGRYSSVLAVSATDQSDHLASFSNYGSEVSIAAPGEKVTSIFPGGYAGTSSGTSFAAPHVS
;
A
#
# COMPACT_ATOMS: atom_id res chain seq x y z
N MET A 1 2.52 41.74 -6.16
CA MET A 1 3.09 40.68 -5.30
C MET A 1 2.49 39.35 -5.74
N SER A 2 3.11 38.65 -6.69
CA SER A 2 2.70 37.28 -7.02
C SER A 2 3.30 36.35 -5.97
N GLY A 3 2.55 36.10 -4.89
CA GLY A 3 2.92 35.02 -3.99
C GLY A 3 2.93 33.73 -4.81
N SER A 4 4.09 33.10 -4.97
CA SER A 4 4.16 31.75 -5.52
C SER A 4 3.36 30.86 -4.57
N GLN A 5 2.12 30.53 -4.94
CA GLN A 5 1.39 29.50 -4.22
C GLN A 5 2.23 28.24 -4.28
N GLY A 6 2.55 27.67 -3.12
CA GLY A 6 3.28 26.42 -3.04
C GLY A 6 2.58 25.31 -3.83
N PRO A 7 3.27 24.21 -4.15
CA PRO A 7 2.70 23.13 -4.94
C PRO A 7 1.40 22.63 -4.31
N ILE A 8 0.35 22.53 -5.11
CA ILE A 8 -0.99 22.13 -4.66
C ILE A 8 -0.97 20.64 -4.31
N VAL A 9 -1.24 20.34 -3.04
CA VAL A 9 -1.36 18.96 -2.53
C VAL A 9 -2.58 18.30 -3.17
N ALA A 10 -2.33 17.26 -3.96
CA ALA A 10 -3.37 16.52 -4.67
C ALA A 10 -3.91 15.34 -3.86
N GLY A 11 -3.19 14.90 -2.84
CA GLY A 11 -3.63 13.85 -1.93
C GLY A 11 -2.47 13.33 -1.09
N GLY A 12 -2.66 12.15 -0.50
CA GLY A 12 -1.66 11.52 0.35
C GLY A 12 -2.18 10.25 0.98
N ALA A 13 -1.52 9.80 2.04
CA ALA A 13 -2.01 8.72 2.87
C ALA A 13 -2.16 9.20 4.32
N GLY A 14 -3.28 8.81 4.94
CA GLY A 14 -3.69 9.31 6.25
C GLY A 14 -3.87 8.19 7.26
N THR A 15 -3.66 8.52 8.53
CA THR A 15 -3.87 7.62 9.67
C THR A 15 -4.63 8.38 10.76
N THR A 16 -5.24 7.66 11.68
CA THR A 16 -5.97 8.23 12.81
C THR A 16 -5.31 7.83 14.13
N GLY A 17 -5.19 8.80 15.04
CA GLY A 17 -4.58 8.61 16.35
C GLY A 17 -3.04 8.57 16.34
N SER A 18 -2.46 8.31 17.52
CA SER A 18 -1.03 8.18 17.71
C SER A 18 -0.54 6.76 17.44
N ILE A 19 0.69 6.63 16.95
CA ILE A 19 1.39 5.35 16.87
C ILE A 19 1.63 4.85 18.31
N MET A 20 1.23 3.61 18.59
CA MET A 20 1.44 2.96 19.89
C MET A 20 2.38 1.76 19.75
N PRO A 21 3.16 1.40 20.78
CA PRO A 21 3.92 0.15 20.80
C PRO A 21 2.99 -1.07 20.61
N ALA A 22 3.49 -2.11 19.95
CA ALA A 22 2.77 -3.37 19.82
C ALA A 22 2.64 -4.09 21.17
N SER A 23 1.54 -4.82 21.37
CA SER A 23 1.40 -5.73 22.51
C SER A 23 2.37 -6.91 22.34
N PRO A 24 3.20 -7.26 23.34
CA PRO A 24 4.23 -8.27 23.17
C PRO A 24 3.70 -9.72 23.13
N ASN A 25 2.44 -9.96 23.51
CA ASN A 25 2.00 -11.28 23.97
C ASN A 25 0.98 -12.02 23.06
N SER A 26 0.39 -11.42 22.03
CA SER A 26 -0.57 -12.09 21.11
C SER A 26 -0.41 -11.62 19.66
N LEU A 27 -0.95 -12.38 18.70
CA LEU A 27 -1.07 -11.88 17.33
C LEU A 27 -1.96 -10.63 17.34
N SER A 28 -1.87 -9.81 16.28
CA SER A 28 -2.73 -8.65 16.17
C SER A 28 -4.20 -9.10 16.10
N TRP A 29 -5.09 -8.35 16.73
CA TRP A 29 -6.51 -8.70 16.76
C TRP A 29 -7.09 -8.82 15.34
N GLY A 30 -6.60 -8.01 14.39
CA GLY A 30 -7.05 -8.02 13.00
C GLY A 30 -6.74 -9.34 12.31
N ILE A 31 -5.51 -9.85 12.50
CA ILE A 31 -5.08 -11.17 11.99
C ILE A 31 -5.92 -12.31 12.60
N GLU A 32 -6.21 -12.25 13.90
CA GLU A 32 -7.07 -13.23 14.56
C GLU A 32 -8.53 -13.13 14.08
N ARG A 33 -9.04 -11.91 13.88
CA ARG A 33 -10.43 -11.63 13.47
C ARG A 33 -10.74 -12.22 12.10
N ILE A 34 -9.83 -12.07 11.15
CA ILE A 34 -9.98 -12.63 9.79
C ILE A 34 -9.65 -14.13 9.72
N GLN A 35 -9.34 -14.75 10.86
CA GLN A 35 -8.98 -16.17 10.95
C GLN A 35 -7.76 -16.55 10.08
N ALA A 36 -6.81 -15.62 9.93
CA ALA A 36 -5.60 -15.88 9.15
C ALA A 36 -4.79 -17.07 9.68
N PRO A 37 -4.62 -17.31 11.00
CA PRO A 37 -3.95 -18.51 11.50
C PRO A 37 -4.59 -19.82 11.04
N GLN A 38 -5.91 -19.87 10.93
CA GLN A 38 -6.65 -21.02 10.41
C GLN A 38 -6.41 -21.18 8.89
N ALA A 39 -6.43 -20.07 8.14
CA ALA A 39 -6.13 -20.06 6.72
C ALA A 39 -4.68 -20.51 6.42
N TRP A 40 -3.71 -20.12 7.25
CA TRP A 40 -2.29 -20.50 7.13
C TRP A 40 -2.05 -22.01 7.25
N THR A 41 -2.97 -22.76 7.85
CA THR A 41 -2.92 -24.23 7.85
C THR A 41 -3.17 -24.84 6.46
N ARG A 42 -3.71 -24.04 5.53
CA ARG A 42 -3.95 -24.40 4.13
C ARG A 42 -2.97 -23.73 3.19
N THR A 43 -2.76 -22.43 3.35
CA THR A 43 -1.83 -21.65 2.53
C THR A 43 -1.45 -20.36 3.24
N THR A 44 -0.20 -19.94 3.07
CA THR A 44 0.27 -18.59 3.44
C THR A 44 0.39 -17.66 2.23
N GLY A 45 -0.03 -18.11 1.04
CA GLY A 45 0.23 -17.46 -0.25
C GLY A 45 1.26 -18.24 -1.08
N SER A 46 1.51 -17.76 -2.31
CA SER A 46 2.56 -18.27 -3.20
C SER A 46 3.50 -17.14 -3.58
N GLN A 47 4.77 -17.45 -3.81
CA GLN A 47 5.74 -16.48 -4.31
C GLN A 47 5.45 -16.03 -5.75
N ASP A 48 4.60 -16.77 -6.45
CA ASP A 48 4.12 -16.41 -7.78
C ASP A 48 3.03 -15.31 -7.74
N VAL A 49 2.43 -15.07 -6.57
CA VAL A 49 1.46 -13.99 -6.38
C VAL A 49 2.20 -12.72 -6.00
N VAL A 50 2.02 -11.68 -6.80
CA VAL A 50 2.69 -10.38 -6.64
C VAL A 50 1.67 -9.31 -6.27
N VAL A 51 1.91 -8.66 -5.13
CA VAL A 51 1.13 -7.52 -4.65
C VAL A 51 1.97 -6.26 -4.79
N ALA A 52 1.58 -5.38 -5.72
CA ALA A 52 2.18 -4.06 -5.85
C ALA A 52 1.63 -3.11 -4.80
N VAL A 53 2.52 -2.43 -4.08
CA VAL A 53 2.16 -1.45 -3.05
C VAL A 53 2.53 -0.07 -3.57
N ILE A 54 1.52 0.71 -3.98
CA ILE A 54 1.71 2.12 -4.38
C ILE A 54 1.54 2.99 -3.13
N ASP A 55 2.65 3.44 -2.54
CA ASP A 55 2.65 4.12 -1.24
C ASP A 55 3.87 5.06 -1.08
N SER A 56 4.37 5.25 0.15
CA SER A 56 5.49 6.13 0.51
C SER A 56 6.87 5.49 0.46
N GLY A 57 6.97 4.34 -0.21
CA GLY A 57 8.14 3.47 -0.22
C GLY A 57 8.15 2.50 0.95
N ILE A 58 8.89 1.42 0.76
CA ILE A 58 9.03 0.33 1.73
C ILE A 58 10.48 0.26 2.19
N ASP A 59 10.67 0.08 3.49
CA ASP A 59 11.94 -0.41 4.02
C ASP A 59 12.09 -1.90 3.67
N THR A 60 12.58 -2.16 2.46
CA THR A 60 12.80 -3.50 1.92
C THR A 60 13.88 -4.27 2.70
N THR A 61 14.63 -3.61 3.57
CA THR A 61 15.65 -4.22 4.45
C THR A 61 15.10 -4.66 5.80
N ALA A 62 13.83 -4.37 6.11
CA ALA A 62 13.20 -4.79 7.35
C ALA A 62 13.25 -6.33 7.50
N PRO A 63 13.73 -6.88 8.64
CA PRO A 63 13.92 -8.32 8.81
C PRO A 63 12.69 -9.17 8.53
N GLN A 64 11.49 -8.66 8.85
CA GLN A 64 10.22 -9.34 8.62
C GLN A 64 9.80 -9.39 7.15
N LEU A 65 10.39 -8.55 6.29
CA LEU A 65 10.16 -8.54 4.84
C LEU A 65 11.26 -9.28 4.06
N GLN A 66 12.25 -9.87 4.75
CA GLN A 66 13.29 -10.65 4.10
C GLN A 66 12.67 -11.80 3.28
N GLY A 67 13.03 -11.87 1.99
CA GLY A 67 12.47 -12.85 1.06
C GLY A 67 10.98 -12.64 0.73
N LYS A 68 10.43 -11.45 1.01
CA LYS A 68 9.06 -11.05 0.66
C LYS A 68 9.00 -9.99 -0.42
N ILE A 69 10.11 -9.33 -0.73
CA ILE A 69 10.16 -8.36 -1.82
C ILE A 69 10.21 -9.11 -3.15
N TRP A 70 9.45 -8.63 -4.13
CA TRP A 70 9.47 -9.09 -5.51
C TRP A 70 10.82 -8.75 -6.14
N THR A 71 11.25 -9.54 -7.11
CA THR A 71 12.46 -9.28 -7.87
C THR A 71 12.12 -9.31 -9.34
N ASN A 72 12.40 -8.24 -10.08
CA ASN A 72 12.23 -8.21 -11.53
C ASN A 72 13.14 -9.29 -12.14
N PRO A 73 12.58 -10.39 -12.69
CA PRO A 73 13.40 -11.47 -13.25
C PRO A 73 14.10 -11.07 -14.56
N LYS A 74 13.79 -9.90 -15.11
CA LYS A 74 14.33 -9.40 -16.37
C LYS A 74 15.47 -8.40 -16.20
N GLU A 75 15.78 -7.99 -14.97
CA GLU A 75 16.88 -7.06 -14.65
C GLU A 75 18.13 -7.79 -14.15
N ILE A 76 19.30 -7.26 -14.48
CA ILE A 76 20.59 -7.66 -13.89
C ILE A 76 20.98 -6.59 -12.85
N PRO A 77 20.90 -6.89 -11.55
CA PRO A 77 21.07 -5.88 -10.51
C PRO A 77 22.40 -5.11 -10.57
N GLY A 78 22.30 -3.79 -10.68
CA GLY A 78 23.40 -2.84 -10.50
C GLY A 78 24.34 -2.74 -11.70
N ASN A 79 23.87 -3.07 -12.90
CA ASN A 79 24.65 -2.91 -14.12
C ASN A 79 24.49 -1.52 -14.77
N GLY A 80 23.53 -0.70 -14.29
CA GLY A 80 23.25 0.63 -14.83
C GLY A 80 22.51 0.62 -16.16
N ILE A 81 21.86 -0.50 -16.51
CA ILE A 81 21.16 -0.73 -17.77
C ILE A 81 19.69 -1.02 -17.47
N ASP A 82 18.80 -0.58 -18.36
CA ASP A 82 17.41 -1.02 -18.41
C ASP A 82 17.38 -2.28 -19.29
N ASP A 83 17.53 -3.45 -18.68
CA ASP A 83 17.76 -4.72 -19.38
C ASP A 83 16.49 -5.20 -20.09
N ASP A 84 15.33 -4.91 -19.51
CA ASP A 84 14.02 -5.29 -20.04
C ASP A 84 13.38 -4.24 -20.96
N HIS A 85 14.02 -3.07 -21.09
CA HIS A 85 13.62 -1.92 -21.90
C HIS A 85 12.24 -1.36 -21.51
N ASN A 86 11.87 -1.45 -20.23
CA ASN A 86 10.61 -0.93 -19.71
C ASN A 86 10.67 0.59 -19.38
N GLY A 87 11.84 1.21 -19.49
CA GLY A 87 12.10 2.62 -19.21
C GLY A 87 12.65 2.91 -17.81
N TYR A 88 12.92 1.87 -17.01
CA TYR A 88 13.32 1.98 -15.61
C TYR A 88 14.61 1.18 -15.34
N VAL A 89 15.74 1.89 -15.34
CA VAL A 89 17.08 1.29 -15.16
C VAL A 89 17.21 0.61 -13.80
N ASP A 90 17.64 -0.65 -13.77
CA ASP A 90 17.91 -1.42 -12.56
C ASP A 90 16.72 -1.50 -11.59
N ASP A 91 15.46 -1.58 -12.08
CA ASP A 91 14.22 -1.59 -11.27
C ASP A 91 13.94 -2.93 -10.56
N VAL A 92 14.98 -3.45 -9.91
CA VAL A 92 15.08 -4.80 -9.32
C VAL A 92 13.93 -5.15 -8.38
N HIS A 93 13.40 -4.17 -7.61
CA HIS A 93 12.36 -4.42 -6.60
C HIS A 93 11.07 -3.61 -6.84
N GLY A 94 10.96 -2.97 -8.01
CA GLY A 94 10.00 -1.92 -8.30
C GLY A 94 10.71 -0.60 -8.58
N TRP A 95 9.97 0.50 -8.49
CA TRP A 95 10.45 1.82 -8.90
C TRP A 95 10.02 2.93 -7.93
N ASP A 96 10.94 3.86 -7.67
CA ASP A 96 10.63 5.08 -6.94
C ASP A 96 10.19 6.18 -7.92
N PHE A 97 8.88 6.31 -8.13
CA PHE A 97 8.33 7.38 -8.96
C PHE A 97 8.45 8.77 -8.31
N ARG A 98 8.65 8.85 -6.99
CA ARG A 98 8.83 10.13 -6.29
C ARG A 98 10.15 10.75 -6.68
N ASP A 99 11.24 10.00 -6.51
CA ASP A 99 12.62 10.46 -6.73
C ASP A 99 13.20 10.07 -8.09
N ASN A 100 12.48 9.22 -8.85
CA ASN A 100 12.84 8.73 -10.17
C ASN A 100 14.16 7.95 -10.17
N ASP A 101 14.24 7.00 -9.25
CA ASP A 101 15.34 6.04 -9.13
C ASP A 101 14.81 4.63 -8.83
N ASN A 102 15.72 3.67 -8.75
CA ASN A 102 15.39 2.25 -8.63
C ASN A 102 15.19 1.77 -7.19
N SER A 103 15.16 2.67 -6.21
CA SER A 103 15.04 2.26 -4.81
C SER A 103 14.47 3.36 -3.95
N SER A 104 13.38 3.03 -3.25
CA SER A 104 12.84 3.87 -2.18
C SER A 104 13.87 4.29 -1.12
N LEU A 105 15.03 3.60 -1.02
CA LEU A 105 16.04 3.83 0.01
C LEU A 105 17.27 4.63 -0.46
N SER A 106 17.44 4.94 -1.75
CA SER A 106 18.60 5.70 -2.24
C SER A 106 18.43 7.22 -2.16
N GLY A 107 17.21 7.70 -2.39
CA GLY A 107 16.90 9.12 -2.51
C GLY A 107 16.47 9.79 -1.20
N SER A 108 15.34 10.50 -1.27
CA SER A 108 14.74 11.16 -0.12
C SER A 108 14.20 10.14 0.87
N LYS A 109 14.18 10.50 2.16
CA LYS A 109 13.71 9.63 3.23
C LYS A 109 12.26 9.16 2.98
N ILE A 110 12.02 7.85 3.05
CA ILE A 110 10.66 7.30 3.04
C ILE A 110 9.85 7.74 4.26
N HIS A 111 8.54 7.79 4.08
CA HIS A 111 7.61 7.79 5.21
C HIS A 111 7.35 6.33 5.64
N TRP A 112 7.00 6.11 6.91
CA TRP A 112 6.85 4.76 7.46
C TRP A 112 5.63 3.98 6.94
N HIS A 113 4.68 4.69 6.32
CA HIS A 113 3.36 4.18 5.98
C HIS A 113 3.42 3.01 5.01
N GLY A 114 4.21 3.10 3.94
CA GLY A 114 4.40 2.00 2.99
C GLY A 114 4.95 0.72 3.63
N THR A 115 5.96 0.82 4.50
CA THR A 115 6.48 -0.33 5.27
C THR A 115 5.39 -0.95 6.16
N PHE A 116 4.55 -0.13 6.78
CA PHE A 116 3.45 -0.59 7.63
C PHE A 116 2.38 -1.33 6.83
N VAL A 117 2.02 -0.80 5.66
CA VAL A 117 1.10 -1.43 4.70
C VAL A 117 1.66 -2.77 4.22
N ALA A 118 2.91 -2.80 3.73
CA ALA A 118 3.58 -4.02 3.28
C ALA A 118 3.66 -5.09 4.39
N GLY A 119 3.83 -4.65 5.64
CA GLY A 119 3.84 -5.53 6.80
C GLY A 119 2.50 -6.24 7.04
N ILE A 120 1.37 -5.54 6.86
CA ILE A 120 0.03 -6.14 6.98
C ILE A 120 -0.20 -7.19 5.89
N ILE A 121 0.38 -7.00 4.71
CA ILE A 121 0.23 -7.96 3.60
C ILE A 121 1.10 -9.19 3.87
N ALA A 122 2.42 -9.01 4.03
CA ALA A 122 3.37 -10.11 3.84
C ALA A 122 4.42 -10.29 4.94
N ALA A 123 4.39 -9.53 6.04
CA ALA A 123 5.40 -9.69 7.10
C ALA A 123 5.44 -11.14 7.60
N GLN A 124 6.65 -11.70 7.68
CA GLN A 124 6.85 -12.95 8.41
C GLN A 124 6.47 -12.74 9.88
N PRO A 125 5.80 -13.71 10.52
CA PRO A 125 5.55 -13.67 11.96
C PRO A 125 6.88 -13.54 12.73
N GLY A 126 7.11 -12.39 13.37
CA GLY A 126 8.39 -12.04 14.01
C GLY A 126 8.28 -11.74 15.52
N LYS A 127 9.38 -11.22 16.09
CA LYS A 127 9.38 -10.66 17.45
C LYS A 127 8.43 -9.46 17.50
N GLY A 128 7.55 -9.41 18.51
CA GLY A 128 6.46 -8.42 18.59
C GLY A 128 5.20 -8.78 17.80
N LYS A 129 5.16 -9.97 17.18
CA LYS A 129 3.97 -10.62 16.60
C LYS A 129 3.19 -9.83 15.53
N ALA A 130 3.82 -8.83 14.91
CA ALA A 130 3.38 -8.34 13.61
C ALA A 130 3.55 -9.49 12.59
N ALA A 131 2.47 -9.80 11.88
CA ALA A 131 2.39 -10.84 10.87
C ALA A 131 1.50 -10.34 9.75
N GLY A 132 1.88 -10.62 8.51
CA GLY A 132 1.07 -10.31 7.34
C GLY A 132 -0.03 -11.34 7.13
N VAL A 133 -1.09 -10.97 6.43
CA VAL A 133 -2.20 -11.85 6.05
C VAL A 133 -1.72 -13.00 5.16
N ALA A 134 -0.82 -12.73 4.21
CA ALA A 134 -0.31 -13.70 3.26
C ALA A 134 1.24 -13.68 3.19
N PRO A 135 1.95 -14.19 4.21
CA PRO A 135 3.42 -14.15 4.25
C PRO A 135 4.14 -14.92 3.12
N GLY A 136 3.43 -15.65 2.27
CA GLY A 136 3.98 -16.39 1.12
C GLY A 136 4.11 -15.57 -0.16
N VAL A 137 3.43 -14.41 -0.26
CA VAL A 137 3.39 -13.56 -1.46
C VAL A 137 4.65 -12.70 -1.61
N ARG A 138 4.76 -12.05 -2.78
CA ARG A 138 5.81 -11.08 -3.07
C ARG A 138 5.27 -9.65 -3.14
N ILE A 139 6.01 -8.69 -2.60
CA ILE A 139 5.68 -7.27 -2.58
C ILE A 139 6.53 -6.52 -3.59
N MET A 140 5.89 -5.86 -4.56
CA MET A 140 6.53 -4.92 -5.48
C MET A 140 6.41 -3.51 -4.90
N ASP A 141 7.55 -2.83 -4.68
CA ASP A 141 7.60 -1.52 -4.03
C ASP A 141 7.50 -0.39 -5.06
N LEU A 142 6.37 0.32 -5.08
CA LEU A 142 6.13 1.44 -6.00
C LEU A 142 5.95 2.72 -5.20
N ARG A 143 7.03 3.47 -5.01
CA ARG A 143 6.97 4.70 -4.22
C ARG A 143 6.40 5.85 -5.03
N LEU A 144 5.33 6.44 -4.53
CA LEU A 144 4.69 7.64 -5.07
C LEU A 144 4.74 8.81 -4.08
N LEU A 145 4.53 8.55 -2.79
CA LEU A 145 4.38 9.62 -1.79
C LEU A 145 5.75 10.14 -1.32
N ASP A 146 5.78 11.43 -0.97
CA ASP A 146 6.96 12.06 -0.38
C ASP A 146 7.16 11.69 1.11
N SER A 147 8.20 12.23 1.73
CA SER A 147 8.52 12.02 3.16
C SER A 147 7.48 12.56 4.14
N LYS A 148 6.54 13.40 3.66
CA LYS A 148 5.39 13.91 4.41
C LYS A 148 4.12 13.10 4.13
N ASN A 149 4.25 12.00 3.39
CA ASN A 149 3.16 11.12 2.99
C ASN A 149 2.16 11.77 2.02
N LEU A 150 2.63 12.72 1.20
CA LEU A 150 1.80 13.50 0.27
C LEU A 150 2.22 13.30 -1.19
N PHE A 151 1.31 13.61 -2.10
CA PHE A 151 1.61 13.84 -3.51
C PHE A 151 0.91 15.11 -4.02
N TYR A 152 1.41 15.65 -5.13
CA TYR A 152 1.05 16.96 -5.65
C TYR A 152 0.41 16.85 -7.03
N GLY A 153 -0.22 17.93 -7.49
CA GLY A 153 -0.91 17.94 -8.79
C GLY A 153 -0.02 17.56 -9.99
N SER A 154 1.29 17.78 -9.90
CA SER A 154 2.28 17.34 -10.90
C SER A 154 2.46 15.83 -10.98
N ASP A 155 2.08 15.09 -9.93
CA ASP A 155 2.37 13.67 -9.77
C ASP A 155 1.27 12.76 -10.34
N TRP A 156 0.18 13.31 -10.89
CA TRP A 156 -0.91 12.49 -11.44
C TRP A 156 -0.46 11.55 -12.56
N LYS A 157 0.48 11.98 -13.40
CA LYS A 157 1.07 11.12 -14.44
C LYS A 157 1.92 10.02 -13.83
N LYS A 158 2.66 10.31 -12.76
CA LYS A 158 3.46 9.33 -12.00
C LYS A 158 2.56 8.29 -11.34
N TYR A 159 1.42 8.72 -10.78
CA TYR A 159 0.46 7.81 -10.17
C TYR A 159 -0.16 6.85 -11.21
N ALA A 160 -0.60 7.38 -12.36
CA ALA A 160 -1.07 6.53 -13.45
C ALA A 160 0.02 5.57 -13.96
N ALA A 161 1.27 6.05 -14.12
CA ALA A 161 2.39 5.24 -14.54
C ALA A 161 2.77 4.14 -13.54
N ALA A 162 2.63 4.37 -12.24
CA ALA A 162 2.85 3.35 -11.22
C ALA A 162 1.81 2.21 -11.31
N ILE A 163 0.55 2.53 -11.64
CA ILE A 163 -0.49 1.52 -11.88
C ILE A 163 -0.16 0.71 -13.14
N ASP A 164 0.19 1.39 -14.24
CA ASP A 164 0.56 0.72 -15.49
C ASP A 164 1.82 -0.15 -15.31
N TYR A 165 2.84 0.35 -14.61
CA TYR A 165 4.04 -0.39 -14.24
C TYR A 165 3.72 -1.68 -13.50
N ALA A 166 2.83 -1.63 -12.49
CA ALA A 166 2.44 -2.81 -11.74
C ALA A 166 1.82 -3.88 -12.66
N VAL A 167 0.94 -3.45 -13.57
CA VAL A 167 0.29 -4.35 -14.55
C VAL A 167 1.34 -4.96 -15.49
N ASP A 168 2.20 -4.14 -16.07
CA ASP A 168 3.18 -4.55 -17.08
C ASP A 168 4.28 -5.46 -16.49
N ASN A 169 4.57 -5.31 -15.19
CA ASN A 169 5.50 -6.15 -14.43
C ASN A 169 4.83 -7.32 -13.70
N GLY A 170 3.56 -7.60 -13.99
CA GLY A 170 2.90 -8.84 -13.59
C GLY A 170 2.38 -8.87 -12.15
N ALA A 171 2.00 -7.72 -11.59
CA ALA A 171 1.26 -7.69 -10.33
C ALA A 171 -0.15 -8.30 -10.51
N ASP A 172 -0.53 -9.20 -9.60
CA ASP A 172 -1.90 -9.74 -9.52
C ASP A 172 -2.84 -8.77 -8.78
N ILE A 173 -2.28 -8.05 -7.81
CA ILE A 173 -3.01 -7.15 -6.91
C ILE A 173 -2.24 -5.83 -6.79
N ILE A 174 -2.97 -4.71 -6.80
CA ILE A 174 -2.44 -3.38 -6.51
C ILE A 174 -3.13 -2.85 -5.25
N ASN A 175 -2.36 -2.68 -4.17
CA ASN A 175 -2.82 -2.00 -2.97
C ASN A 175 -2.52 -0.50 -3.06
N MET A 176 -3.56 0.33 -2.95
CA MET A 176 -3.44 1.79 -2.89
C MET A 176 -4.04 2.33 -1.58
N SER A 177 -3.20 2.47 -0.56
CA SER A 177 -3.58 3.07 0.72
C SER A 177 -3.52 4.62 0.68
N ILE A 178 -4.01 5.21 -0.42
CA ILE A 178 -3.87 6.62 -0.79
C ILE A 178 -5.25 7.24 -1.03
N TYR A 179 -5.45 8.49 -0.61
CA TYR A 179 -6.60 9.32 -0.94
C TYR A 179 -6.22 10.48 -1.87
N ALA A 180 -7.22 11.00 -2.60
CA ALA A 180 -7.13 12.19 -3.43
C ALA A 180 -8.02 13.33 -2.90
N ASN A 181 -7.51 14.55 -2.96
CA ASN A 181 -8.25 15.79 -2.69
C ASN A 181 -9.12 16.14 -3.91
N GLY A 182 -10.33 15.58 -3.95
CA GLY A 182 -11.28 15.78 -5.04
C GLY A 182 -11.18 14.71 -6.13
N LYS A 183 -11.88 14.93 -7.26
CA LYS A 183 -11.90 13.97 -8.37
C LYS A 183 -10.55 14.00 -9.13
N PRO A 184 -9.85 12.87 -9.24
CA PRO A 184 -8.61 12.78 -10.03
C PRO A 184 -8.84 13.09 -11.52
N PRO A 185 -7.78 13.48 -12.25
CA PRO A 185 -7.86 13.61 -13.70
C PRO A 185 -8.13 12.25 -14.37
N LEU A 186 -8.70 12.30 -15.59
CA LEU A 186 -9.10 11.13 -16.37
C LEU A 186 -7.98 10.09 -16.54
N ILE A 187 -6.73 10.52 -16.60
CA ILE A 187 -5.58 9.62 -16.79
C ILE A 187 -5.47 8.57 -15.67
N LEU A 188 -5.84 8.91 -14.42
CA LEU A 188 -5.83 7.95 -13.32
C LEU A 188 -6.98 6.95 -13.47
N GLU A 189 -8.18 7.42 -13.78
CA GLU A 189 -9.35 6.56 -14.01
C GLU A 189 -9.08 5.55 -15.15
N GLN A 190 -8.43 6.01 -16.23
CA GLN A 190 -8.04 5.14 -17.33
C GLN A 190 -6.98 4.10 -16.95
N ALA A 191 -6.01 4.45 -16.10
CA ALA A 191 -5.02 3.47 -15.60
C ALA A 191 -5.68 2.39 -14.74
N LEU A 192 -6.60 2.78 -13.85
CA LEU A 192 -7.36 1.85 -13.03
C LEU A 192 -8.24 0.92 -13.88
N GLN A 193 -8.87 1.45 -14.93
CA GLN A 193 -9.65 0.66 -15.89
C GLN A 193 -8.76 -0.31 -16.69
N ARG A 194 -7.52 0.08 -17.04
CA ARG A 194 -6.55 -0.81 -17.68
C ARG A 194 -6.17 -1.96 -16.75
N ALA A 195 -5.81 -1.67 -15.50
CA ALA A 195 -5.50 -2.71 -14.51
C ALA A 195 -6.63 -3.73 -14.38
N ALA A 196 -7.87 -3.25 -14.18
CA ALA A 196 -9.05 -4.12 -14.09
C ALA A 196 -9.27 -4.95 -15.38
N LYS A 197 -9.07 -4.36 -16.57
CA LYS A 197 -9.20 -5.07 -17.85
C LYS A 197 -8.13 -6.16 -18.03
N HIS A 198 -6.95 -5.98 -17.44
CA HIS A 198 -5.87 -6.98 -17.43
C HIS A 198 -6.04 -8.02 -16.32
N GLY A 199 -7.15 -7.99 -15.57
CA GLY A 199 -7.44 -8.95 -14.51
C GLY A 199 -6.72 -8.65 -13.19
N VAL A 200 -6.05 -7.50 -13.08
CA VAL A 200 -5.37 -7.06 -11.86
C VAL A 200 -6.40 -6.49 -10.90
N ILE A 201 -6.42 -7.01 -9.67
CA ILE A 201 -7.33 -6.54 -8.63
C ILE A 201 -6.76 -5.27 -8.03
N VAL A 202 -7.52 -4.17 -8.07
CA VAL A 202 -7.12 -2.91 -7.46
C VAL A 202 -7.87 -2.69 -6.16
N VAL A 203 -7.15 -2.64 -5.05
CA VAL A 203 -7.69 -2.43 -3.70
C VAL A 203 -7.38 -1.01 -3.25
N GLY A 204 -8.39 -0.30 -2.76
CA GLY A 204 -8.26 1.08 -2.31
C GLY A 204 -9.01 1.36 -1.02
N ILE A 205 -8.88 2.58 -0.52
CA ILE A 205 -9.44 2.98 0.77
C ILE A 205 -10.71 3.82 0.63
N THR A 206 -11.57 3.77 1.64
CA THR A 206 -12.76 4.64 1.67
C THR A 206 -12.49 6.03 2.24
N GLY A 207 -11.45 6.18 3.08
CA GLY A 207 -11.08 7.44 3.73
C GLY A 207 -11.40 7.46 5.23
N ASN A 208 -10.85 8.46 5.94
CA ASN A 208 -10.73 8.46 7.40
C ASN A 208 -11.49 9.61 8.10
N ASP A 209 -12.57 10.12 7.50
CA ASP A 209 -13.31 11.29 7.99
C ASP A 209 -14.60 10.95 8.77
N GLY A 210 -14.98 9.67 8.87
CA GLY A 210 -16.24 9.22 9.48
C GLY A 210 -17.49 9.66 8.71
N LYS A 211 -17.37 9.86 7.40
CA LYS A 211 -18.43 10.45 6.56
C LYS A 211 -19.04 9.44 5.60
N SER A 212 -20.29 9.69 5.21
CA SER A 212 -21.01 8.99 4.14
C SER A 212 -20.49 9.38 2.75
N GLN A 213 -19.17 9.34 2.56
CA GLN A 213 -18.49 9.80 1.36
C GLN A 213 -17.17 9.03 1.16
N VAL A 214 -17.15 8.08 0.23
CA VAL A 214 -15.94 7.35 -0.16
C VAL A 214 -14.96 8.26 -0.90
N SER A 215 -13.70 8.31 -0.49
CA SER A 215 -12.65 9.11 -1.16
C SER A 215 -12.23 8.50 -2.49
N TYR A 216 -11.72 9.33 -3.41
CA TYR A 216 -11.00 8.82 -4.57
C TYR A 216 -9.60 8.35 -4.15
N PRO A 217 -9.01 7.34 -4.82
CA PRO A 217 -9.55 6.61 -5.97
C PRO A 217 -10.58 5.52 -5.62
N GLY A 218 -10.78 5.19 -4.33
CA GLY A 218 -11.71 4.16 -3.89
C GLY A 218 -13.14 4.30 -4.42
N ARG A 219 -13.58 5.51 -4.77
CA ARG A 219 -14.91 5.73 -5.36
C ARG A 219 -15.06 5.20 -6.80
N TYR A 220 -13.97 4.92 -7.52
CA TYR A 220 -14.08 4.36 -8.86
C TYR A 220 -14.53 2.90 -8.81
N SER A 221 -15.45 2.50 -9.69
CA SER A 221 -15.99 1.13 -9.73
C SER A 221 -14.95 0.07 -10.08
N SER A 222 -13.81 0.46 -10.65
CA SER A 222 -12.65 -0.39 -10.89
C SER A 222 -11.78 -0.61 -9.65
N VAL A 223 -12.16 -0.06 -8.49
CA VAL A 223 -11.42 -0.18 -7.22
C VAL A 223 -12.30 -0.87 -6.18
N LEU A 224 -11.77 -1.90 -5.56
CA LEU A 224 -12.37 -2.51 -4.37
C LEU A 224 -12.11 -1.59 -3.18
N ALA A 225 -13.11 -0.77 -2.83
CA ALA A 225 -13.01 0.18 -1.72
C ALA A 225 -13.23 -0.53 -0.38
N VAL A 226 -12.24 -0.41 0.52
CA VAL A 226 -12.23 -1.07 1.82
C VAL A 226 -12.47 -0.08 2.95
N SER A 227 -13.55 -0.31 3.71
CA SER A 227 -13.83 0.37 4.98
C SER A 227 -13.10 -0.30 6.15
N ALA A 228 -12.90 0.44 7.25
CA ALA A 228 -12.22 -0.06 8.45
C ALA A 228 -13.21 -0.53 9.52
N THR A 229 -12.93 -1.68 10.14
CA THR A 229 -13.60 -2.15 11.36
C THR A 229 -12.71 -2.01 12.60
N ASP A 230 -13.35 -1.96 13.76
CA ASP A 230 -12.73 -2.06 15.07
C ASP A 230 -12.70 -3.51 15.61
N GLN A 231 -12.09 -3.68 16.79
CA GLN A 231 -11.95 -4.99 17.43
C GLN A 231 -13.29 -5.64 17.83
N SER A 232 -14.37 -4.85 17.91
CA SER A 232 -15.73 -5.35 18.16
C SER A 232 -16.49 -5.68 16.87
N ASP A 233 -15.81 -5.61 15.72
CA ASP A 233 -16.37 -5.80 14.38
C ASP A 233 -17.41 -4.75 13.99
N HIS A 234 -17.38 -3.58 14.62
CA HIS A 234 -18.16 -2.43 14.18
C HIS A 234 -17.37 -1.63 13.17
N LEU A 235 -18.08 -0.87 12.33
CA LEU A 235 -17.44 0.15 11.50
C LEU A 235 -16.67 1.12 12.41
N ALA A 236 -15.37 1.27 12.17
CA ALA A 236 -14.54 2.18 12.94
C ALA A 236 -15.07 3.62 12.80
N SER A 237 -15.07 4.39 13.88
CA SER A 237 -15.70 5.72 13.92
C SER A 237 -15.16 6.70 12.86
N PHE A 238 -13.91 6.53 12.44
CA PHE A 238 -13.28 7.33 11.39
C PHE A 238 -13.53 6.79 9.98
N SER A 239 -14.00 5.56 9.80
CA SER A 239 -14.12 4.97 8.47
C SER A 239 -15.21 5.69 7.68
N ASN A 240 -14.86 6.19 6.50
CA ASN A 240 -15.85 6.60 5.54
C ASN A 240 -16.66 5.38 5.04
N TYR A 241 -17.89 5.63 4.65
CA TYR A 241 -18.86 4.65 4.17
C TYR A 241 -19.68 5.20 3.00
N GLY A 242 -20.35 4.32 2.26
CA GLY A 242 -21.12 4.68 1.07
C GLY A 242 -21.51 3.46 0.25
N SER A 243 -22.24 3.67 -0.83
CA SER A 243 -22.65 2.60 -1.76
C SER A 243 -21.48 1.98 -2.53
N GLU A 244 -20.36 2.68 -2.61
CA GLU A 244 -19.14 2.26 -3.31
C GLU A 244 -18.27 1.30 -2.46
N VAL A 245 -18.57 1.16 -1.16
CA VAL A 245 -17.84 0.24 -0.28
C VAL A 245 -18.06 -1.20 -0.78
N SER A 246 -16.96 -1.91 -1.02
CA SER A 246 -17.00 -3.31 -1.46
C SER A 246 -16.99 -4.27 -0.27
N ILE A 247 -16.14 -3.99 0.72
CA ILE A 247 -15.96 -4.81 1.92
C ILE A 247 -15.41 -3.97 3.07
N ALA A 248 -15.51 -4.46 4.30
CA ALA A 248 -14.85 -3.89 5.47
C ALA A 248 -13.84 -4.89 6.05
N ALA A 249 -12.72 -4.38 6.55
CA ALA A 249 -11.64 -5.19 7.12
C ALA A 249 -11.02 -4.49 8.35
N PRO A 250 -10.26 -5.19 9.20
CA PRO A 250 -9.63 -4.60 10.37
C PRO A 250 -8.80 -3.36 10.04
N GLY A 251 -9.13 -2.21 10.63
CA GLY A 251 -8.43 -0.96 10.35
C GLY A 251 -8.21 -0.07 11.57
N GLU A 252 -8.87 -0.32 12.70
CA GLU A 252 -8.59 0.40 13.96
C GLU A 252 -7.60 -0.38 14.85
N LYS A 253 -6.56 0.28 15.33
CA LYS A 253 -5.53 -0.30 16.21
C LYS A 253 -4.96 -1.61 15.65
N VAL A 254 -4.63 -1.61 14.37
CA VAL A 254 -3.95 -2.71 13.69
C VAL A 254 -2.46 -2.65 14.02
N THR A 255 -1.83 -3.79 14.25
CA THR A 255 -0.38 -3.90 14.48
C THR A 255 0.34 -4.32 13.21
N SER A 256 1.43 -3.62 12.88
CA SER A 256 2.34 -3.96 11.78
C SER A 256 3.78 -3.52 12.12
N ILE A 257 4.65 -3.52 11.12
CA ILE A 257 6.07 -3.15 11.23
C ILE A 257 6.32 -1.73 10.69
N PHE A 258 7.26 -1.04 11.31
CA PHE A 258 7.80 0.23 10.86
C PHE A 258 9.20 0.04 10.25
N PRO A 259 9.76 1.05 9.55
CA PRO A 259 11.16 1.01 9.11
C PRO A 259 12.12 0.64 10.25
N GLY A 260 13.11 -0.21 9.98
CA GLY A 260 13.99 -0.83 10.98
C GLY A 260 13.40 -2.06 11.68
N GLY A 261 12.17 -2.47 11.33
CA GLY A 261 11.56 -3.71 11.78
C GLY A 261 10.96 -3.68 13.19
N TYR A 262 10.77 -2.51 13.81
CA TYR A 262 10.05 -2.42 15.08
C TYR A 262 8.54 -2.52 14.85
N ALA A 263 7.84 -3.25 15.72
CA ALA A 263 6.40 -3.40 15.64
C ALA A 263 5.67 -2.26 16.37
N GLY A 264 4.54 -1.83 15.83
CA GLY A 264 3.65 -0.87 16.48
C GLY A 264 2.25 -0.88 15.88
N THR A 265 1.40 -0.04 16.42
CA THR A 265 -0.03 -0.04 16.16
C THR A 265 -0.50 1.32 15.66
N SER A 266 -1.37 1.31 14.65
CA SER A 266 -1.98 2.52 14.09
C SER A 266 -3.39 2.22 13.57
N SER A 267 -4.13 3.27 13.18
CA SER A 267 -5.51 3.15 12.71
C SER A 267 -5.71 3.89 11.39
N GLY A 268 -6.59 3.38 10.53
CA GLY A 268 -6.94 3.97 9.25
C GLY A 268 -7.50 2.93 8.27
N THR A 269 -8.32 3.38 7.32
CA THR A 269 -8.74 2.55 6.17
C THR A 269 -7.53 2.11 5.34
N SER A 270 -6.44 2.89 5.38
CA SER A 270 -5.11 2.52 4.86
C SER A 270 -4.55 1.21 5.41
N PHE A 271 -5.04 0.76 6.57
CA PHE A 271 -4.64 -0.51 7.18
C PHE A 271 -5.70 -1.58 7.04
N ALA A 272 -6.93 -1.22 6.65
CA ALA A 272 -7.95 -2.19 6.26
C ALA A 272 -7.71 -2.73 4.84
N ALA A 273 -7.40 -1.85 3.88
CA ALA A 273 -7.09 -2.23 2.50
C ALA A 273 -6.03 -3.37 2.40
N PRO A 274 -4.86 -3.31 3.05
CA PRO A 274 -3.86 -4.37 2.96
C PRO A 274 -4.24 -5.69 3.64
N HIS A 275 -5.34 -5.76 4.43
CA HIS A 275 -5.85 -7.06 4.88
C HIS A 275 -6.65 -7.78 3.78
N VAL A 276 -7.14 -7.04 2.77
CA VAL A 276 -7.90 -7.56 1.62
C VAL A 276 -7.01 -7.84 0.42
N SER A 277 -5.89 -7.10 0.33
CA SER A 277 -4.86 -7.20 -0.71
C SER A 277 -4.00 -8.46 -0.63
#